data_AF-A0A951S400-F1
#
_entry.id   AF-A0A951S400-F1
#
_cell.length_a   1.000
_cell.length_b   1.000
_cell.length_c   1.000
_cell.angle_alpha   90.00
_cell.angle_beta   90.00
_cell.angle_gamma   90.00
#
_symmetry.space_group_name_H-M   'P 1'
#
loop_
_entity.id
_entity.type
_entity.pdbx_description
1 polymer ?
#
loop_
_entity_poly.entity_id
_entity_poly.type
_entity_poly.pdbx_seq_one_letter_code
_entity_poly.pdbx_strand_id
1 'polypeptide(L)'
;MKKGIKLIDNSSNEYQLGTVLKELIQDKSFSQISIATGYWDLPGMVTILEELNQFLERDNITFRLLLGEEPSVRAYQVKKPKQQDPDFPEKYLKNDLENLQLKDEFQQVADLLGKHMNETNTGKIQIKVYRKNFLHA
;
A
#
# COMPACT_ATOMS: atom_id res chain seq x y z
N MET A 1 -13.64 17.06 -5.91
CA MET A 1 -12.54 17.10 -6.92
C MET A 1 -13.00 17.82 -8.18
N LYS A 2 -12.18 18.71 -8.77
CA LYS A 2 -12.46 19.30 -10.09
C LYS A 2 -12.53 18.16 -11.13
N LYS A 3 -13.55 18.18 -11.99
CA LYS A 3 -13.74 17.19 -13.08
C LYS A 3 -12.60 17.33 -14.10
N GLY A 4 -11.56 16.51 -13.97
CA GLY A 4 -10.44 16.46 -14.91
C GLY A 4 -9.43 15.37 -14.51
N ILE A 5 -8.63 14.91 -15.47
CA ILE A 5 -7.53 13.97 -15.21
C ILE A 5 -6.44 14.73 -14.45
N LYS A 6 -5.98 14.18 -13.31
CA LYS A 6 -4.88 14.71 -12.51
C LYS A 6 -3.69 13.76 -12.61
N LEU A 7 -2.56 14.24 -13.11
CA LEU A 7 -1.30 13.51 -13.11
C LEU A 7 -0.62 13.71 -11.76
N ILE A 8 -0.20 12.63 -11.11
CA ILE A 8 0.48 12.65 -9.81
C ILE A 8 1.95 12.34 -10.08
N ASP A 9 2.82 13.32 -9.88
CA ASP A 9 4.26 13.22 -10.18
C ASP A 9 5.15 13.62 -8.99
N ASN A 10 4.56 13.97 -7.85
CA ASN A 10 5.22 14.46 -6.65
C ASN A 10 6.00 15.78 -6.82
N SER A 11 5.72 16.55 -7.87
CA SER A 11 6.40 17.84 -8.16
C SER A 11 6.03 18.96 -7.17
N SER A 12 4.86 18.86 -6.54
CA SER A 12 4.37 19.82 -5.55
C SER A 12 3.38 19.15 -4.60
N ASN A 13 3.03 19.83 -3.50
CA ASN A 13 2.07 19.32 -2.52
C ASN A 13 0.72 18.93 -3.16
N GLU A 14 0.25 19.67 -4.16
CA GLU A 14 -1.00 19.35 -4.87
C GLU A 14 -0.89 18.07 -5.71
N TYR A 15 0.30 17.75 -6.23
CA TYR A 15 0.55 16.59 -7.09
C TYR A 15 1.31 15.47 -6.38
N GLN A 16 1.37 15.50 -5.06
CA GLN A 16 2.00 14.46 -4.25
C GLN A 16 1.01 13.32 -3.99
N LEU A 17 1.47 12.08 -4.19
CA LEU A 17 0.64 10.88 -3.98
C LEU A 17 0.07 10.82 -2.57
N GLY A 18 0.88 11.13 -1.55
CA GLY A 18 0.43 11.18 -0.16
C GLY A 18 -0.74 12.14 0.05
N THR A 19 -0.66 13.37 -0.45
CA THR A 19 -1.74 14.37 -0.36
C THR A 19 -3.02 13.87 -1.04
N VAL A 20 -2.89 13.32 -2.25
CA VAL A 20 -4.05 12.82 -2.99
C VAL A 20 -4.70 11.63 -2.29
N LEU A 21 -3.91 10.71 -1.73
CA LEU A 21 -4.44 9.59 -0.95
C LEU A 21 -5.19 10.07 0.29
N LYS A 22 -4.67 11.05 1.04
CA LYS A 22 -5.36 11.65 2.20
C LYS A 22 -6.72 12.21 1.81
N GLU A 23 -6.78 13.00 0.73
CA GLU A 23 -8.03 13.56 0.21
C GLU A 23 -9.05 12.46 -0.14
N LEU A 24 -8.61 11.38 -0.82
CA LEU A 24 -9.46 10.26 -1.20
C LEU A 24 -9.93 9.45 0.01
N ILE A 25 -9.08 9.26 1.02
CA ILE A 25 -9.42 8.52 2.25
C ILE A 25 -10.48 9.27 3.07
N GLN A 26 -10.39 10.60 3.12
CA GLN A 26 -11.33 11.46 3.84
C GLN A 26 -12.68 11.63 3.13
N ASP A 27 -12.75 11.36 1.83
CA ASP A 27 -14.01 11.46 1.07
C ASP A 27 -15.00 10.37 1.53
N LYS A 28 -16.08 10.82 2.17
CA LYS A 28 -17.12 9.97 2.75
C LYS A 28 -17.96 9.24 1.70
N SER A 29 -17.88 9.62 0.43
CA SER A 29 -18.57 8.91 -0.66
C SER A 29 -17.95 7.54 -0.96
N PHE A 30 -16.69 7.31 -0.61
CA PHE A 30 -16.04 6.02 -0.78
C PHE A 30 -16.19 5.15 0.47
N SER A 31 -16.55 3.89 0.26
CA SER A 31 -16.54 2.83 1.27
C SER A 31 -15.40 1.83 1.02
N GLN A 32 -14.79 1.84 -0.15
CA GLN A 32 -13.71 0.93 -0.49
C GLN A 32 -12.55 1.68 -1.14
N ILE A 33 -11.35 1.42 -0.64
CA ILE A 33 -10.09 1.90 -1.20
C ILE A 33 -9.28 0.68 -1.57
N SER A 34 -8.87 0.59 -2.83
CA SER A 34 -8.03 -0.48 -3.35
C SER A 34 -6.76 0.11 -3.94
N ILE A 35 -5.61 -0.34 -3.46
CA ILE A 35 -4.29 0.03 -3.99
C ILE A 35 -3.63 -1.24 -4.49
N ALA A 36 -3.20 -1.24 -5.75
CA ALA A 36 -2.31 -2.24 -6.30
C ALA A 36 -0.95 -1.58 -6.53
N THR A 37 0.13 -2.15 -6.00
CA THR A 37 1.46 -1.55 -6.06
C THR A 37 2.55 -2.62 -6.07
N GLY A 38 3.72 -2.26 -6.61
CA GLY A 38 4.94 -3.06 -6.57
C GLY A 38 5.57 -3.18 -5.18
N TYR A 39 5.40 -2.14 -4.35
CA TYR A 39 5.99 -2.06 -3.03
C TYR A 39 5.20 -1.09 -2.14
N TRP A 40 5.19 -1.36 -0.83
CA TRP A 40 4.57 -0.52 0.18
C TRP A 40 5.21 -0.79 1.55
N ASP A 41 5.53 0.25 2.29
CA ASP A 41 6.29 0.19 3.54
C ASP A 41 5.60 0.93 4.70
N LEU A 42 6.20 0.84 5.90
CA LEU A 42 5.69 1.51 7.09
C LEU A 42 5.77 3.05 6.98
N PRO A 43 6.85 3.67 6.47
CA PRO A 43 6.87 5.12 6.19
C PRO A 43 5.73 5.61 5.28
N GLY A 44 5.40 4.85 4.23
CA GLY A 44 4.25 5.14 3.36
C GLY A 44 2.93 5.10 4.13
N MET A 45 2.74 4.12 5.01
CA MET A 45 1.57 4.07 5.90
C MET A 45 1.51 5.24 6.88
N VAL A 46 2.63 5.61 7.51
CA VAL A 46 2.72 6.75 8.44
C VAL A 46 2.19 8.02 7.79
N THR A 47 2.53 8.22 6.52
CA THR A 47 2.11 9.41 5.75
C THR A 47 0.58 9.58 5.74
N ILE A 48 -0.19 8.48 5.72
CA ILE A 48 -1.66 8.49 5.66
C ILE A 48 -2.33 8.01 6.96
N LEU A 49 -1.57 7.86 8.04
CA LEU A 49 -2.01 7.15 9.25
C LEU A 49 -3.23 7.78 9.93
N GLU A 50 -3.25 9.11 10.04
CA GLU A 50 -4.35 9.84 10.69
C GLU A 50 -5.66 9.66 9.93
N GLU A 51 -5.63 9.90 8.61
CA GLU A 51 -6.81 9.79 7.76
C GLU A 51 -7.28 8.34 7.66
N LEU A 52 -6.35 7.38 7.57
CA LEU A 52 -6.66 5.96 7.53
C LEU A 52 -7.33 5.50 8.83
N ASN A 53 -6.87 5.96 10.00
CA ASN A 53 -7.52 5.68 11.28
C ASN A 53 -8.99 6.12 11.26
N GLN A 54 -9.26 7.37 10.88
CA GLN A 54 -10.62 7.92 10.81
C GLN A 54 -11.49 7.16 9.80
N PHE A 55 -10.92 6.76 8.66
CA PHE A 55 -11.62 5.92 7.68
C PHE A 55 -12.01 4.57 8.28
N LEU A 56 -11.11 3.93 9.03
CA LEU A 56 -11.31 2.60 9.61
C LEU A 56 -12.32 2.57 10.78
N GLU A 57 -12.62 3.71 11.38
CA GLU A 57 -13.69 3.85 12.39
C GLU A 57 -15.10 3.74 11.80
N ARG A 58 -15.25 4.01 10.49
CA ARG A 58 -16.54 3.96 9.79
C ARG A 58 -17.05 2.52 9.62
N ASP A 59 -18.36 2.36 9.57
CA ASP A 59 -18.99 1.06 9.28
C ASP A 59 -18.93 0.69 7.80
N ASN A 60 -18.89 -0.61 7.52
CA ASN A 60 -18.95 -1.18 6.16
C ASN A 60 -17.90 -0.64 5.18
N ILE A 61 -16.70 -0.34 5.69
CA ILE A 61 -15.56 0.09 4.88
C ILE A 61 -14.58 -1.04 4.59
N THR A 62 -13.70 -0.85 3.60
CA THR A 62 -12.56 -1.75 3.38
C THR A 62 -11.38 -1.00 2.76
N PHE A 63 -10.19 -1.19 3.30
CA PHE A 63 -8.91 -0.79 2.72
C PHE A 63 -8.17 -2.04 2.23
N ARG A 64 -7.85 -2.09 0.94
CA ARG A 64 -7.24 -3.25 0.29
C ARG A 64 -5.90 -2.87 -0.33
N LEU A 65 -4.88 -3.63 0.02
CA LEU A 65 -3.55 -3.52 -0.57
C LEU A 65 -3.20 -4.83 -1.30
N LEU A 66 -2.94 -4.72 -2.59
CA LEU A 66 -2.44 -5.80 -3.42
C LEU A 66 -0.97 -5.51 -3.74
N LEU A 67 -0.07 -6.29 -3.17
CA LEU A 67 1.36 -6.22 -3.43
C LEU A 67 1.71 -7.20 -4.55
N GLY A 68 2.04 -6.68 -5.72
CA GLY A 68 2.65 -7.45 -6.79
C GLY A 68 4.16 -7.28 -6.76
N GLU A 69 4.93 -8.29 -7.16
CA GLU A 69 6.35 -8.06 -7.43
C GLU A 69 6.49 -7.33 -8.77
N GLU A 70 7.06 -6.13 -8.76
CA GLU A 70 7.43 -5.47 -10.01
C GLU A 70 8.59 -6.25 -10.65
N PRO A 71 8.40 -6.85 -11.84
CA PRO A 71 9.50 -7.50 -12.53
C PRO A 71 10.54 -6.43 -12.83
N SER A 72 11.82 -6.76 -12.62
CA SER A 72 12.90 -5.94 -13.16
C SER A 72 12.55 -5.52 -14.59
N VAL A 73 12.64 -4.22 -14.89
CA VAL A 73 12.17 -3.47 -16.09
C VAL A 73 12.48 -4.14 -17.46
N ARG A 74 13.25 -5.23 -17.47
CA ARG A 74 13.69 -5.99 -18.64
C ARG A 74 13.06 -7.39 -18.76
N ALA A 75 12.30 -7.87 -17.79
CA ALA A 75 11.78 -9.25 -17.77
C ALA A 75 10.90 -9.57 -19.00
N TYR A 76 10.06 -8.63 -19.45
CA TYR A 76 9.26 -8.77 -20.66
C TYR A 76 10.07 -8.63 -21.97
N GLN A 77 11.31 -8.12 -21.89
CA GLN A 77 12.21 -7.92 -23.04
C GLN A 77 13.19 -9.08 -23.24
N VAL A 78 13.28 -10.04 -22.29
CA VAL A 78 14.14 -11.22 -22.40
C VAL A 78 13.35 -12.50 -22.60
N LYS A 79 13.82 -13.38 -23.51
CA LYS A 79 13.22 -14.70 -23.79
C LYS A 79 13.11 -15.62 -22.56
N LYS A 80 13.86 -15.33 -21.50
CA LYS A 80 13.85 -16.03 -20.21
C LYS A 80 13.92 -14.98 -19.08
N PRO A 81 12.79 -14.40 -18.64
CA PRO A 81 12.78 -13.53 -17.47
C PRO A 81 13.36 -14.26 -16.25
N LYS A 82 14.09 -13.54 -15.40
CA LYS A 82 14.43 -14.05 -14.07
C LYS A 82 13.11 -14.32 -13.32
N GLN A 83 13.03 -15.47 -12.65
CA GLN A 83 11.88 -15.78 -11.80
C GLN A 83 11.73 -14.71 -10.71
N GLN A 84 10.47 -14.45 -10.35
CA GLN A 84 10.09 -13.67 -9.18
C GLN A 84 10.90 -14.12 -7.96
N ASP A 85 11.44 -13.17 -7.18
CA ASP A 85 12.22 -13.48 -5.98
C ASP A 85 11.32 -14.30 -5.05
N PRO A 86 11.66 -15.58 -4.76
CA PRO A 86 10.81 -16.43 -3.93
C PRO A 86 10.60 -15.85 -2.53
N ASP A 87 11.51 -14.98 -2.09
CA ASP A 87 11.47 -14.36 -0.78
C ASP A 87 10.73 -13.00 -0.80
N PHE A 88 10.13 -12.57 -1.92
CA PHE A 88 9.31 -11.36 -1.98
C PHE A 88 7.90 -11.56 -1.37
N PRO A 89 7.35 -10.58 -0.62
CA PRO A 89 7.98 -9.36 -0.12
C PRO A 89 8.72 -9.55 1.21
N GLU A 90 8.73 -10.76 1.78
CA GLU A 90 9.19 -11.06 3.13
C GLU A 90 10.62 -10.60 3.39
N LYS A 91 11.56 -10.86 2.47
CA LYS A 91 12.95 -10.43 2.58
C LYS A 91 13.11 -8.92 2.56
N TYR A 92 12.29 -8.21 1.79
CA TYR A 92 12.32 -6.76 1.71
C TYR A 92 11.76 -6.17 3.00
N LEU A 93 10.58 -6.62 3.42
CA LEU A 93 9.98 -6.23 4.70
C LEU A 93 10.88 -6.54 5.88
N LYS A 94 11.57 -7.70 5.91
CA LYS A 94 12.53 -8.04 6.97
C LYS A 94 13.75 -7.14 6.96
N ASN A 95 14.38 -6.92 5.80
CA ASN A 95 15.52 -6.00 5.70
C ASN A 95 15.13 -4.59 6.13
N ASP A 96 13.94 -4.13 5.75
CA ASP A 96 13.44 -2.82 6.15
C ASP A 96 13.21 -2.77 7.66
N LEU A 97 12.58 -3.81 8.25
CA LEU A 97 12.36 -3.92 9.70
C LEU A 97 13.66 -4.04 10.51
N GLU A 98 14.66 -4.79 10.01
CA GLU A 98 15.96 -4.96 10.67
C GLU A 98 16.81 -3.70 10.65
N ASN A 99 16.69 -2.88 9.59
CA ASN A 99 17.35 -1.57 9.48
C ASN A 99 16.50 -0.42 10.04
N LEU A 100 15.23 -0.67 10.38
CA LEU A 100 14.33 0.33 10.94
C LEU A 100 14.77 0.66 12.36
N GLN A 101 15.17 1.92 12.59
CA GLN A 101 15.10 2.46 13.94
C GLN A 101 13.61 2.50 14.32
N LEU A 102 13.23 1.73 15.33
CA LEU A 102 11.84 1.50 15.73
C LEU A 102 11.28 2.77 16.37
N LYS A 103 10.85 3.71 15.51
CA LYS A 103 10.18 4.95 15.91
C LYS A 103 8.75 4.65 16.35
N ASP A 104 8.26 5.45 17.30
CA ASP A 104 6.89 5.31 17.83
C ASP A 104 5.81 5.34 16.74
N GLU A 105 6.00 6.15 15.69
CA GLU A 105 5.07 6.24 14.54
C GLU A 105 4.93 4.91 13.78
N PHE A 106 5.98 4.09 13.71
CA PHE A 106 5.93 2.79 13.06
C PHE A 106 5.20 1.75 13.92
N GLN A 107 5.33 1.85 15.24
CA GLN A 107 4.56 1.02 16.17
C GLN A 107 3.07 1.30 16.03
N GLN A 108 2.66 2.57 15.90
CA GLN A 108 1.26 2.93 15.68
C GLN A 108 0.68 2.33 14.40
N VAL A 109 1.46 2.26 13.32
CA VAL A 109 1.06 1.56 12.09
C VAL A 109 0.90 0.07 12.35
N ALA A 110 1.84 -0.57 13.04
CA ALA A 110 1.76 -2.00 13.37
C ALA A 110 0.52 -2.31 14.22
N ASP A 111 0.22 -1.48 15.22
CA ASP A 111 -0.96 -1.62 16.07
C ASP A 111 -2.26 -1.46 15.27
N LEU A 112 -2.31 -0.50 14.35
CA LEU A 112 -3.44 -0.31 13.44
C LEU A 112 -3.69 -1.56 12.58
N LEU A 113 -2.63 -2.08 11.97
CA LEU A 113 -2.67 -3.29 11.15
C LEU A 113 -3.16 -4.47 11.99
N GLY A 114 -2.58 -4.70 13.17
CA GLY A 114 -2.97 -5.78 14.09
C GLY A 114 -4.42 -5.69 14.56
N LYS A 115 -4.96 -4.46 14.73
CA LYS A 115 -6.35 -4.23 15.13
C LYS A 115 -7.36 -4.52 14.02
N HIS A 116 -7.01 -4.27 12.77
CA HIS A 116 -7.97 -4.26 11.65
C HIS A 116 -7.77 -5.36 10.60
N MET A 117 -6.64 -6.06 10.64
CA MET A 117 -6.41 -7.29 9.87
C MET A 117 -6.89 -8.52 10.66
N ASN A 118 -7.12 -9.61 9.94
CA ASN A 118 -7.36 -10.92 10.54
C ASN A 118 -6.78 -12.03 9.63
N GLU A 119 -6.63 -13.23 10.19
CA GLU A 119 -6.03 -14.37 9.49
C GLU A 119 -6.81 -14.81 8.24
N THR A 120 -8.12 -14.58 8.22
CA THR A 120 -8.98 -14.92 7.07
C THR A 120 -9.02 -13.83 6.00
N ASN A 121 -8.31 -12.71 6.20
CA ASN A 121 -8.29 -11.55 5.32
C ASN A 121 -9.70 -11.02 4.97
N THR A 122 -10.58 -11.01 5.97
CA THR A 122 -11.95 -10.46 5.92
C THR A 122 -12.10 -9.20 6.77
N GLY A 123 -11.05 -8.79 7.47
CA GLY A 123 -11.00 -7.55 8.25
C GLY A 123 -11.16 -6.30 7.40
N LYS A 124 -11.20 -5.15 8.08
CA LYS A 124 -11.29 -3.83 7.43
C LYS A 124 -10.05 -3.51 6.61
N ILE A 125 -8.87 -3.97 7.06
CA ILE A 125 -7.64 -3.95 6.27
C ILE A 125 -7.40 -5.34 5.68
N GLN A 126 -7.14 -5.39 4.38
CA GLN A 126 -6.89 -6.62 3.64
C GLN A 126 -5.61 -6.45 2.82
N ILE A 127 -4.61 -7.28 3.09
CA ILE A 127 -3.33 -7.24 2.39
C ILE A 127 -3.12 -8.59 1.72
N LYS A 128 -2.91 -8.58 0.40
CA LYS A 128 -2.61 -9.78 -0.37
C LYS A 128 -1.32 -9.59 -1.16
N VAL A 129 -0.50 -10.63 -1.17
CA VAL A 129 0.68 -10.73 -2.04
C VAL A 129 0.32 -11.56 -3.26
N TYR A 130 0.53 -11.02 -4.45
CA TYR A 130 0.30 -11.70 -5.71
C TYR A 130 1.60 -12.27 -6.30
N ARG A 131 1.73 -13.61 -6.28
CA ARG A 131 2.94 -14.36 -6.71
C ARG A 131 2.76 -15.25 -7.94
N LYS A 132 1.59 -15.24 -8.59
CA LYS A 132 1.25 -16.25 -9.61
C LYS A 132 1.63 -15.85 -11.03
N ASN A 133 1.29 -14.63 -11.43
CA ASN A 133 1.56 -14.08 -12.76
C ASN A 133 2.01 -12.62 -12.60
N PHE A 134 2.59 -12.03 -13.64
CA PHE A 134 2.91 -10.61 -13.64
C PHE A 134 1.65 -9.76 -13.46
N LEU A 135 1.63 -8.91 -12.44
CA LEU A 135 0.66 -7.81 -12.32
C LEU A 135 1.41 -6.52 -12.66
N HIS A 136 1.03 -5.86 -13.76
CA HIS A 136 1.43 -4.48 -14.01
C HIS A 136 0.36 -3.61 -13.34
N ALA A 137 0.73 -2.90 -12.27
CA ALA A 137 -0.11 -1.92 -11.62
C ALA A 137 0.31 -0.52 -12.06
#